data_AF-A0A2V8MLA3-F1
#
_entry.id   AF-A0A2V8MLA3-F1
#
_cell.length_a   1.000
_cell.length_b   1.000
_cell.length_c   1.000
_cell.angle_alpha   90.00
_cell.angle_beta   90.00
_cell.angle_gamma   90.00
#
_symmetry.space_group_name_H-M   'P 1'
#
loop_
_entity.id
_entity.type
_entity.pdbx_description
1 polymer ?
#
loop_
_entity_poly.entity_id
_entity_poly.type
_entity_poly.pdbx_seq_one_letter_code
_entity_poly.pdbx_strand_id
1 'polypeptide(L)'
;MRTLVFPLFFDHTAREAQRAAARLERLAGGNTTLDYSEVVDFWTKTISDDSEFIAHLLDPREQDLISSALDSSAMFKGFNQANLARKLPGAVVVIATEDLIDFETTIEDGINTGQIHSILDPTLADHMRRESLKFIDELKRTGNRT
;
A
#
# COMPACT_ATOMS: atom_id res chain seq x y z
N MET A 1 -26.53 -0.64 1.96
CA MET A 1 -25.74 0.23 2.86
C MET A 1 -25.65 1.62 2.23
N ARG A 2 -25.81 2.71 2.98
CA ARG A 2 -25.54 4.09 2.53
C ARG A 2 -24.38 4.61 3.38
N THR A 3 -23.25 4.94 2.76
CA THR A 3 -22.00 5.32 3.43
C THR A 3 -21.16 6.23 2.52
N LEU A 4 -20.23 6.99 3.10
CA LEU A 4 -19.22 7.78 2.37
C LEU A 4 -17.91 6.99 2.13
N VAL A 5 -17.84 5.74 2.62
CA VAL A 5 -16.71 4.84 2.41
C VAL A 5 -16.88 4.10 1.09
N PHE A 6 -15.83 4.07 0.27
CA PHE A 6 -15.85 3.37 -1.02
C PHE A 6 -16.09 1.86 -0.84
N PRO A 7 -16.90 1.20 -1.68
CA PRO A 7 -17.02 -0.26 -1.67
C PRO A 7 -15.67 -0.97 -1.74
N LEU A 8 -14.75 -0.47 -2.57
CA LEU A 8 -13.39 -0.99 -2.69
C LEU A 8 -12.63 -0.96 -1.35
N PHE A 9 -12.86 0.03 -0.49
CA PHE A 9 -12.23 0.11 0.84
C PHE A 9 -12.67 -1.05 1.75
N PHE A 10 -13.94 -1.46 1.67
CA PHE A 10 -14.41 -2.63 2.41
C PHE A 10 -13.79 -3.93 1.88
N ASP A 11 -13.69 -4.07 0.55
CA ASP A 11 -13.03 -5.25 -0.04
C ASP A 11 -11.54 -5.28 0.30
N HIS A 12 -10.87 -4.13 0.31
CA HIS A 12 -9.47 -3.96 0.68
C HIS A 12 -9.22 -4.36 2.13
N THR A 13 -9.94 -3.75 3.08
CA THR A 13 -9.81 -4.09 4.52
C THR A 13 -10.20 -5.54 4.80
N ALA A 14 -11.16 -6.12 4.07
CA ALA A 14 -11.49 -7.53 4.18
C ALA A 14 -10.33 -8.44 3.73
N ARG A 15 -9.62 -8.09 2.64
CA ARG A 15 -8.45 -8.86 2.17
C ARG A 15 -7.30 -8.81 3.18
N GLU A 16 -7.04 -7.67 3.79
CA GLU A 16 -6.07 -7.55 4.89
C GLU A 16 -6.42 -8.43 6.08
N ALA A 17 -7.67 -8.37 6.53
CA ALA A 17 -8.14 -9.18 7.65
C ALA A 17 -8.00 -10.68 7.33
N GLN A 18 -8.34 -11.10 6.11
CA GLN A 18 -8.18 -12.47 5.65
C GLN A 18 -6.71 -12.89 5.62
N ARG A 19 -5.82 -12.05 5.09
CA ARG A 19 -4.38 -12.34 5.09
C ARG A 19 -3.84 -12.43 6.51
N ALA A 20 -4.21 -11.52 7.39
CA ALA A 20 -3.80 -11.53 8.79
C ALA A 20 -4.23 -12.83 9.49
N ALA A 21 -5.48 -13.25 9.32
CA ALA A 21 -5.99 -14.51 9.86
C ALA A 21 -5.20 -15.73 9.33
N ALA A 22 -5.00 -15.82 8.01
CA ALA A 22 -4.24 -16.90 7.40
C ALA A 22 -2.78 -16.93 7.88
N ARG A 23 -2.15 -15.76 8.09
CA ARG A 23 -0.82 -15.66 8.68
C ARG A 23 -0.79 -16.13 10.12
N LEU A 24 -1.78 -15.79 10.94
CA LEU A 24 -1.87 -16.24 12.32
C LEU A 24 -2.02 -17.77 12.42
N GLU A 25 -2.83 -18.39 11.57
CA GLU A 25 -2.96 -19.85 11.50
C GLU A 25 -1.63 -20.54 11.17
N ARG A 26 -0.90 -20.00 10.18
CA ARG A 26 0.43 -20.50 9.83
C ARG A 26 1.43 -20.35 10.96
N LEU A 27 1.40 -19.21 11.66
CA LEU A 27 2.27 -18.97 12.82
C LEU A 27 1.94 -19.92 13.97
N ALA A 28 0.66 -20.18 14.25
CA ALA A 28 0.24 -21.17 15.24
C ALA A 28 0.71 -22.59 14.88
N GLY A 29 0.81 -22.91 13.59
CA GLY A 29 1.44 -24.13 13.07
C GLY A 29 2.98 -24.12 13.05
N GLY A 30 3.63 -23.09 13.60
CA GLY A 30 5.10 -22.96 13.66
C GLY A 30 5.74 -22.49 12.35
N ASN A 31 4.96 -22.07 11.36
CA ASN A 31 5.46 -21.66 10.05
C ASN A 31 5.57 -20.13 9.95
N THR A 32 6.80 -19.62 10.06
CA THR A 32 7.12 -18.20 10.00
C THR A 32 7.51 -17.70 8.61
N THR A 33 7.57 -18.58 7.60
CA THR A 33 8.12 -18.23 6.27
C THR A 33 7.24 -17.25 5.51
N LEU A 34 7.85 -16.32 4.78
CA LEU A 34 7.17 -15.42 3.86
C LEU A 34 7.54 -15.82 2.44
N ASP A 35 6.54 -16.05 1.60
CA ASP A 35 6.75 -16.31 0.19
C ASP A 35 6.88 -14.98 -0.54
N TYR A 36 7.91 -14.83 -1.38
CA TYR A 36 8.16 -13.55 -2.05
C TYR A 36 7.03 -13.17 -3.00
N SER A 37 6.53 -14.12 -3.79
CA SER A 37 5.50 -13.84 -4.78
C SER A 37 4.20 -13.44 -4.10
N GLU A 38 3.81 -14.16 -3.05
CA GLU A 38 2.64 -13.79 -2.24
C GLU A 38 2.77 -12.39 -1.61
N VAL A 39 3.93 -12.07 -1.02
CA VAL A 39 4.18 -10.76 -0.40
C VAL A 39 4.09 -9.64 -1.45
N VAL A 40 4.74 -9.80 -2.61
CA VAL A 40 4.66 -8.81 -3.70
C VAL A 40 3.23 -8.68 -4.21
N ASP A 41 2.55 -9.79 -4.49
CA ASP A 41 1.19 -9.76 -5.04
C ASP A 41 0.21 -9.09 -4.08
N PHE A 42 0.26 -9.43 -2.79
CA PHE A 42 -0.61 -8.83 -1.79
C PHE A 42 -0.36 -7.32 -1.66
N TRP A 43 0.88 -6.92 -1.35
CA TRP A 43 1.15 -5.53 -1.00
C TRP A 43 1.10 -4.60 -2.20
N THR A 44 1.53 -5.02 -3.40
CA THR A 44 1.39 -4.19 -4.60
C THR A 44 -0.09 -3.91 -4.93
N LYS A 45 -0.99 -4.85 -4.60
CA LYS A 45 -2.43 -4.62 -4.72
C LYS A 45 -2.97 -3.69 -3.64
N THR A 46 -2.57 -3.88 -2.38
CA THR A 46 -2.94 -3.02 -1.24
C THR A 46 -2.51 -1.57 -1.49
N ILE A 47 -1.23 -1.35 -1.75
CA ILE A 47 -0.64 -0.03 -2.00
C ILE A 47 -1.25 0.67 -3.21
N SER A 48 -1.57 -0.09 -4.26
CA SER A 48 -2.26 0.47 -5.42
C SER A 48 -3.63 1.04 -5.04
N ASP A 49 -4.38 0.34 -4.19
CA ASP A 49 -5.68 0.81 -3.71
C ASP A 49 -5.50 2.00 -2.76
N ASP A 50 -4.50 1.98 -1.87
CA ASP A 50 -4.18 3.12 -0.97
C ASP A 50 -3.85 4.39 -1.74
N SER A 51 -3.03 4.25 -2.78
CA SER A 51 -2.68 5.36 -3.67
C SER A 51 -3.92 5.93 -4.38
N GLU A 52 -4.91 5.10 -4.74
CA GLU A 52 -6.19 5.60 -5.25
C GLU A 52 -7.01 6.27 -4.16
N PHE A 53 -7.03 5.74 -2.94
CA PHE A 53 -7.74 6.37 -1.82
C PHE A 53 -7.16 7.75 -1.51
N ILE A 54 -5.83 7.90 -1.46
CA ILE A 54 -5.17 9.20 -1.33
C ILE A 54 -5.65 10.15 -2.44
N ALA A 55 -5.53 9.75 -3.70
CA ALA A 55 -5.95 10.58 -4.85
C ALA A 55 -7.41 11.04 -4.76
N HIS A 56 -8.33 10.18 -4.31
CA HIS A 56 -9.77 10.49 -4.26
C HIS A 56 -10.20 11.22 -2.98
N LEU A 57 -9.37 11.23 -1.94
CA LEU A 57 -9.66 11.92 -0.68
C LEU A 57 -8.97 13.29 -0.58
N LEU A 58 -8.01 13.60 -1.45
CA LEU A 58 -7.43 14.93 -1.62
C LEU A 58 -8.47 15.92 -2.19
N ASP A 59 -8.34 17.20 -1.83
CA ASP A 59 -9.13 18.27 -2.45
C ASP A 59 -8.75 18.38 -3.94
N PRO A 60 -9.71 18.57 -4.87
CA PRO A 60 -9.42 18.68 -6.31
C PRO A 60 -8.43 19.78 -6.72
N ARG A 61 -8.11 20.71 -5.82
CA ARG A 61 -7.07 21.75 -6.03
C ARG A 61 -5.64 21.22 -5.85
N GLU A 62 -5.45 20.10 -5.14
CA GLU A 62 -4.16 19.45 -4.91
C GLU A 62 -3.72 18.62 -6.12
N GLN A 63 -3.77 19.20 -7.33
CA GLN A 63 -3.66 18.47 -8.61
C GLN A 63 -2.34 17.70 -8.75
N ASP A 64 -1.23 18.28 -8.32
CA ASP A 64 0.09 17.65 -8.40
C ASP A 64 0.16 16.41 -7.50
N LEU A 65 -0.36 16.51 -6.26
CA LEU A 65 -0.41 15.39 -5.31
C LEU A 65 -1.36 14.28 -5.79
N ILE A 66 -2.50 14.67 -6.39
CA ILE A 66 -3.45 13.72 -7.00
C ILE A 66 -2.76 12.98 -8.15
N SER A 67 -2.03 13.68 -9.03
CA SER A 67 -1.30 13.05 -10.12
C SER A 67 -0.26 12.08 -9.60
N SER A 68 0.55 12.48 -8.62
CA SER A 68 1.57 11.61 -8.00
C SER A 68 0.95 10.35 -7.38
N ALA A 69 -0.18 10.48 -6.69
CA ALA A 69 -0.89 9.34 -6.12
C ALA A 69 -1.43 8.38 -7.21
N LEU A 70 -1.99 8.91 -8.30
CA LEU A 70 -2.46 8.08 -9.42
C LEU A 70 -1.31 7.39 -10.17
N ASP A 71 -0.18 8.08 -10.33
CA ASP A 71 1.03 7.52 -10.95
C ASP A 71 1.61 6.38 -10.10
N SER A 72 1.65 6.55 -8.78
CA SER A 72 1.98 5.48 -7.83
C SER A 72 1.04 4.30 -7.99
N SER A 73 -0.28 4.53 -7.99
CA SER A 73 -1.25 3.44 -8.17
C SER A 73 -1.01 2.67 -9.49
N ALA A 74 -0.80 3.38 -10.60
CA ALA A 74 -0.53 2.77 -11.89
C ALA A 74 0.76 1.92 -11.87
N MET A 75 1.82 2.41 -11.23
CA MET A 75 3.07 1.68 -11.07
C MET A 75 2.88 0.37 -10.30
N PHE A 76 2.22 0.42 -9.14
CA PHE A 76 1.99 -0.77 -8.30
C PHE A 76 1.01 -1.76 -8.94
N LYS A 77 0.01 -1.31 -9.69
CA LYS A 77 -0.79 -2.21 -10.57
C LYS A 77 0.08 -2.91 -11.60
N GLY A 78 1.01 -2.17 -12.21
CA GLY A 78 1.99 -2.73 -13.14
C GLY A 78 2.85 -3.81 -12.50
N PHE A 79 3.33 -3.58 -11.28
CA PHE A 79 4.09 -4.58 -10.53
C PHE A 79 3.28 -5.83 -10.20
N ASN A 80 2.03 -5.65 -9.75
CA ASN A 80 1.13 -6.75 -9.46
C ASN A 80 0.94 -7.65 -10.70
N GLN A 81 0.61 -7.04 -11.84
CA GLN A 81 0.43 -7.77 -13.10
C GLN A 81 1.72 -8.44 -13.58
N ALA A 82 2.85 -7.75 -13.47
CA ALA A 82 4.14 -8.28 -13.91
C ALA A 82 4.58 -9.46 -13.06
N ASN A 83 4.39 -9.42 -11.73
CA ASN A 83 4.77 -10.50 -10.83
C ASN A 83 3.97 -11.79 -11.09
N LEU A 84 2.68 -11.66 -11.42
CA LEU A 84 1.83 -12.78 -11.87
C LEU A 84 2.36 -13.44 -13.15
N ALA A 85 2.97 -12.67 -14.06
CA ALA A 85 3.55 -13.20 -15.29
C ALA A 85 4.95 -13.77 -15.09
N ARG A 86 5.79 -13.09 -14.30
CA ARG A 86 7.16 -13.48 -13.96
C ARG A 86 7.59 -12.76 -12.69
N LYS A 87 8.19 -13.52 -11.77
CA LYS A 87 8.77 -12.99 -10.52
C LYS A 87 9.61 -11.73 -10.80
N LEU A 88 9.22 -10.62 -10.17
CA LEU A 88 9.94 -9.34 -10.28
C LEU A 88 11.26 -9.36 -9.50
N PRO A 89 12.26 -8.56 -9.92
CA PRO A 89 13.44 -8.30 -9.11
C PRO A 89 13.06 -7.55 -7.83
N GLY A 90 13.57 -8.00 -6.68
CA GLY A 90 13.28 -7.41 -5.37
C GLY A 90 13.68 -5.95 -5.29
N ALA A 91 14.85 -5.60 -5.85
CA ALA A 91 15.38 -4.24 -5.80
C ALA A 91 14.44 -3.19 -6.42
N VAL A 92 13.78 -3.51 -7.54
CA VAL A 92 12.88 -2.56 -8.22
C VAL A 92 11.67 -2.23 -7.35
N VAL A 93 11.08 -3.26 -6.73
CA VAL A 93 9.91 -3.11 -5.86
C VAL A 93 10.28 -2.35 -4.58
N VAL A 94 11.47 -2.62 -4.02
CA VAL A 94 11.96 -1.92 -2.82
C VAL A 94 12.14 -0.42 -3.08
N ILE A 95 12.83 -0.05 -4.16
CA ILE A 95 13.08 1.37 -4.48
C ILE A 95 11.75 2.12 -4.66
N ALA A 96 10.83 1.57 -5.45
CA ALA A 96 9.53 2.21 -5.67
C ALA A 96 8.69 2.32 -4.39
N THR A 97 8.82 1.36 -3.46
CA THR A 97 8.13 1.41 -2.17
C THR A 97 8.77 2.43 -1.23
N GLU A 98 10.09 2.59 -1.27
CA GLU A 98 10.79 3.63 -0.50
C GLU A 98 10.40 5.04 -1.00
N ASP A 99 10.34 5.24 -2.33
CA ASP A 99 9.86 6.50 -2.92
C ASP A 99 8.40 6.79 -2.53
N LEU A 100 7.55 5.77 -2.48
CA LEU A 100 6.16 5.91 -2.02
C LEU A 100 6.09 6.28 -0.53
N ILE A 101 6.89 5.68 0.33
CA ILE A 101 6.90 6.00 1.77
C ILE A 101 7.25 7.48 1.99
N ASP A 102 8.19 8.03 1.21
CA ASP A 102 8.55 9.45 1.28
C ASP A 102 7.39 10.34 0.82
N PHE A 103 6.67 9.94 -0.22
CA PHE A 103 5.45 10.61 -0.66
C PHE A 103 4.35 10.56 0.41
N GLU A 104 4.05 9.39 0.97
CA GLU A 104 3.06 9.21 2.03
C GLU A 104 3.42 9.98 3.31
N THR A 105 4.71 10.10 3.63
CA THR A 105 5.20 10.95 4.73
C THR A 105 4.88 12.42 4.45
N THR A 106 5.09 12.88 3.22
CA THR A 106 4.74 14.26 2.82
C THR A 106 3.23 14.51 2.93
N ILE A 107 2.40 13.54 2.52
CA ILE A 107 0.94 13.61 2.65
C ILE A 107 0.53 13.66 4.13
N GLU A 108 1.05 12.75 4.95
CA GLU A 108 0.75 12.68 6.39
C GLU A 108 1.11 14.00 7.10
N ASP A 109 2.33 14.51 6.89
CA ASP A 109 2.81 15.75 7.53
C ASP A 109 2.00 16.97 7.06
N GLY A 110 1.72 17.06 5.76
CA GLY A 110 0.96 18.17 5.18
C GLY A 110 -0.50 18.19 5.66
N ILE A 111 -1.13 17.03 5.84
CA ILE A 111 -2.47 16.94 6.43
C ILE A 111 -2.44 17.32 7.91
N ASN A 112 -1.49 16.79 8.69
CA ASN A 112 -1.35 17.10 10.12
C ASN A 112 -1.09 18.58 10.39
N THR A 113 -0.35 19.25 9.51
CA THR A 113 -0.03 20.69 9.62
C THR A 113 -1.08 21.60 9.00
N GLY A 114 -2.11 21.04 8.34
CA GLY A 114 -3.15 21.80 7.65
C GLY A 114 -2.68 22.50 6.37
N GLN A 115 -1.56 22.05 5.78
CA GLN A 115 -0.98 22.58 4.54
C GLN A 115 -1.52 21.88 3.29
N ILE A 116 -1.98 20.63 3.41
CA ILE A 116 -2.64 19.88 2.34
C ILE A 116 -4.14 19.80 2.63
N HIS A 117 -4.96 20.24 1.68
CA HIS A 117 -6.40 20.18 1.82
C HIS A 117 -6.92 18.80 1.40
N SER A 118 -7.67 18.15 2.28
CA SER A 118 -8.25 16.84 2.00
C SER A 118 -9.41 16.53 2.95
N ILE A 119 -10.14 15.46 2.64
CA ILE A 119 -11.00 14.75 3.59
C ILE A 119 -10.34 13.45 4.08
N LEU A 120 -9.04 13.26 3.80
CA LEU A 120 -8.25 12.14 4.27
C LEU A 120 -7.93 12.35 5.76
N ASP A 121 -8.43 11.48 6.61
CA ASP A 121 -8.16 11.53 8.05
C ASP A 121 -6.65 11.32 8.31
N PRO A 122 -5.99 12.11 9.18
CA PRO A 122 -4.57 11.95 9.45
C PRO A 122 -4.18 10.54 9.94
N THR A 123 -5.06 9.87 10.69
CA THR A 123 -4.81 8.49 11.15
C THR A 123 -4.92 7.46 10.03
N LEU A 124 -5.70 7.75 8.99
CA LEU A 124 -5.76 6.93 7.78
C LEU A 124 -4.50 7.13 6.92
N ALA A 125 -3.98 8.35 6.82
CA ALA A 125 -2.70 8.62 6.14
C ALA A 125 -1.53 7.88 6.82
N ASP A 126 -1.41 7.97 8.15
CA ASP A 126 -0.43 7.20 8.92
C ASP A 126 -0.61 5.67 8.73
N HIS A 127 -1.86 5.20 8.66
CA HIS A 127 -2.15 3.78 8.44
C HIS A 127 -1.60 3.25 7.13
N MET A 128 -1.87 3.92 6.01
CA MET A 128 -1.38 3.55 4.67
C MET A 128 0.16 3.57 4.64
N ARG A 129 0.77 4.59 5.24
CA ARG A 129 2.24 4.67 5.34
C ARG A 129 2.83 3.49 6.13
N ARG A 130 2.19 3.10 7.25
CA ARG A 130 2.63 1.92 8.03
C ARG A 130 2.49 0.61 7.26
N GLU A 131 1.55 0.53 6.32
CA GLU A 131 1.40 -0.61 5.42
C GLU A 131 2.53 -0.69 4.39
N SER A 132 2.91 0.44 3.78
CA SER A 132 4.09 0.52 2.92
C SER A 132 5.39 0.16 3.67
N LEU A 133 5.54 0.63 4.92
CA LEU A 133 6.65 0.22 5.79
C LEU A 133 6.62 -1.28 6.09
N LYS A 134 5.42 -1.84 6.29
CA LYS A 134 5.25 -3.26 6.53
C LYS A 134 5.60 -4.10 5.30
N PHE A 135 5.28 -3.62 4.11
CA PHE A 135 5.68 -4.26 2.86
C PHE A 135 7.20 -4.38 2.75
N ILE A 136 7.94 -3.30 3.04
CA ILE A 136 9.41 -3.30 3.06
C ILE A 136 9.97 -4.32 4.07
N ASP A 137 9.42 -4.38 5.29
CA ASP A 137 9.82 -5.38 6.30
C ASP A 137 9.64 -6.81 5.77
N GLU A 138 8.46 -7.12 5.22
CA GLU A 138 8.16 -8.46 4.73
C GLU A 138 9.00 -8.84 3.52
N LEU A 139 9.20 -7.93 2.56
CA LEU A 139 10.10 -8.13 1.43
C LEU A 139 11.51 -8.49 1.90
N LYS A 140 12.07 -7.73 2.85
CA LYS A 140 13.42 -7.97 3.40
C LYS A 140 13.52 -9.34 4.08
N ARG A 141 12.42 -9.86 4.64
CA ARG A 141 12.34 -11.16 5.32
C ARG A 141 12.11 -12.34 4.38
N THR A 142 11.70 -12.12 3.13
CA THR A 142 11.62 -13.18 2.10
C THR A 142 12.98 -13.63 1.58
N GLY A 143 14.06 -12.92 1.92
CA GLY A 143 15.44 -13.25 1.50
C GLY A 143 15.81 -12.85 0.06
N ASN A 144 14.87 -12.34 -0.75
CA ASN A 144 15.15 -11.84 -2.10
C ASN A 144 15.52 -10.35 -2.06
N ARG A 145 16.73 -10.06 -1.57
CA ARG A 145 17.27 -8.68 -1.43
C ARG A 145 17.85 -8.11 -2.75
N THR A 146 17.69 -8.80 -3.87
CA THR A 146 18.25 -8.43 -5.18
C THR A 146 17.20 -8.63 -6.26
#